data_AF-A0A392Q1T0-F1
#
_entry.id   AF-A0A392Q1T0-F1
#
_cell.length_a   1.000
_cell.length_b   1.000
_cell.length_c   1.000
_cell.angle_alpha   90.00
_cell.angle_beta   90.00
_cell.angle_gamma   90.00
#
_symmetry.space_group_name_H-M   'P 1'
#
loop_
_entity.id
_entity.type
_entity.pdbx_description
1 polymer ?
#
loop_
_entity_poly.entity_id
_entity_poly.type
_entity_poly.pdbx_seq_one_letter_code
_entity_poly.pdbx_strand_id
1 'polypeptide(L)' 'AIDSLQPPTREFAKPLLMPICDIIKSTAQGQVSACGKLEAGALRSGTKV' A
#
# COMPACT_ATOMS: atom_id res chain seq x y z
N ALA A 1 -13.22 -23.38 3.55
CA ALA A 1 -13.50 -22.54 4.74
C ALA A 1 -13.13 -21.07 4.49
N ILE A 2 -11.96 -20.79 3.89
CA ILE A 2 -11.57 -19.43 3.47
C ILE A 2 -12.51 -18.80 2.44
N ASP A 3 -13.10 -19.60 1.54
CA ASP A 3 -14.01 -19.11 0.49
C ASP A 3 -15.36 -18.61 1.04
N SER A 4 -15.67 -18.94 2.30
CA SER A 4 -16.89 -18.47 2.97
C SER A 4 -16.72 -17.09 3.60
N LEU A 5 -15.52 -16.52 3.60
CA LEU A 5 -15.25 -15.19 4.15
C LEU A 5 -15.74 -14.11 3.18
N GLN A 6 -16.59 -13.21 3.65
CA GLN A 6 -17.01 -12.06 2.87
C GLN A 6 -15.87 -11.03 2.79
N PRO A 7 -15.52 -10.51 1.60
CA PRO A 7 -14.51 -9.48 1.47
C PRO A 7 -14.90 -8.20 2.22
N PRO A 8 -13.97 -7.54 2.94
CA PRO A 8 -14.27 -6.29 3.62
C PRO A 8 -14.38 -5.14 2.62
N THR A 9 -15.23 -4.16 2.94
CA THR A 9 -15.40 -2.92 2.18
C THR A 9 -14.07 -2.19 2.04
N ARG A 10 -13.79 -1.67 0.84
CA ARG A 10 -12.58 -0.92 0.52
C ARG A 10 -12.89 0.56 0.40
N GLU A 11 -12.11 1.40 1.07
CA GLU A 11 -12.36 2.84 1.16
C GLU A 11 -11.59 3.64 0.08
N PHE A 12 -11.86 3.37 -1.19
CA PHE A 12 -11.13 3.96 -2.32
C PHE A 12 -11.29 5.48 -2.48
N ALA A 13 -12.43 6.03 -2.04
CA ALA A 13 -12.73 7.46 -2.16
C ALA A 13 -12.09 8.32 -1.06
N LYS A 14 -11.59 7.70 0.01
CA LYS A 14 -10.88 8.42 1.07
C LYS A 14 -9.46 8.80 0.61
N PRO A 15 -8.84 9.82 1.22
CA PRO A 15 -7.46 10.18 0.92
C PRO A 15 -6.49 9.00 1.13
N LEU A 16 -5.36 9.03 0.41
CA LEU A 16 -4.32 8.01 0.50
C LEU A 16 -3.79 7.89 1.93
N LEU A 17 -3.84 6.68 2.50
CA LEU A 17 -3.22 6.34 3.77
C LEU A 17 -2.54 4.96 3.67
N MET A 18 -1.22 4.94 3.81
CA MET A 18 -0.43 3.71 3.80
C MET A 18 0.58 3.71 4.96
N PRO A 19 0.25 3.11 6.12
CA PRO A 19 1.19 2.93 7.21
C PRO A 19 2.38 2.06 6.77
N ILE A 20 3.60 2.57 6.98
CA ILE A 20 4.83 1.85 6.62
C ILE A 20 5.12 0.81 7.71
N CYS A 21 5.24 -0.45 7.31
CA CYS A 21 5.66 -1.53 8.19
C CYS A 21 7.12 -1.95 7.98
N ASP A 22 7.71 -1.65 6.81
CA ASP A 22 9.10 -1.97 6.53
C ASP A 22 9.72 -1.03 5.48
N ILE A 23 11.05 -0.88 5.53
CA ILE A 23 11.84 -0.03 4.65
C ILE A 23 13.05 -0.82 4.14
N ILE A 24 13.07 -1.09 2.84
CA ILE A 24 14.09 -1.92 2.21
C ILE A 24 14.98 -1.05 1.32
N LYS A 25 16.29 -1.07 1.56
CA LYS A 25 17.27 -0.39 0.72
C LYS A 25 17.70 -1.32 -0.42
N SER A 26 17.48 -0.89 -1.66
CA SER A 26 17.94 -1.63 -2.85
C SER A 26 19.21 -0.98 -3.39
N THR A 27 20.37 -1.58 -3.10
CA THR A 27 21.67 -1.09 -3.56
C THR A 27 21.81 -1.13 -5.08
N ALA A 28 21.15 -2.08 -5.75
CA ALA A 28 21.17 -2.20 -7.21
C ALA A 28 20.40 -1.08 -7.93
N GLN A 29 19.39 -0.50 -7.29
CA GLN A 29 18.50 0.50 -7.89
C GLN A 29 18.73 1.92 -7.36
N GLY A 30 19.62 2.09 -6.37
CA GLY A 30 19.89 3.37 -5.73
C GLY A 30 18.67 4.00 -5.03
N GLN A 31 17.64 3.20 -4.76
CA GLN A 31 16.34 3.62 -4.26
C GLN A 31 15.97 2.86 -2.99
N VAL A 32 15.00 3.41 -2.27
CA VAL A 32 14.42 2.82 -1.07
C VAL A 32 12.98 2.44 -1.35
N SER A 33 12.61 1.23 -0.99
CA SER A 33 11.24 0.74 -1.04
C SER A 33 10.60 0.87 0.33
N ALA A 34 9.41 1.45 0.41
CA ALA A 34 8.57 1.42 1.60
C ALA A 34 7.45 0.40 1.39
N CYS A 35 7.26 -0.50 2.36
CA CYS A 35 6.23 -1.52 2.34
C CYS A 35 5.18 -1.19 3.40
N GLY A 36 3.91 -1.44 3.08
CA GLY A 36 2.79 -1.14 3.95
C GLY A 36 1.47 -1.61 3.34
N LYS A 37 0.47 -1.82 4.19
CA LYS A 37 -0.91 -2.03 3.73
C LYS A 37 -1.52 -0.68 3.38
N LEU A 38 -2.27 -0.66 2.28
CA LEU A 38 -3.11 0.48 1.94
C LEU A 38 -4.39 0.42 2.77
N GLU A 39 -4.55 1.36 3.70
CA GLU A 39 -5.74 1.44 4.56
C GLU A 39 -6.86 2.25 3.87
N ALA A 40 -6.49 3.29 3.12
CA ALA A 40 -7.43 4.12 2.38
C ALA A 40 -6.83 4.65 1.06
N GLY A 41 -7.71 4.99 0.12
CA GLY A 41 -7.35 5.57 -1.16
C GLY A 41 -6.72 4.57 -2.14
N ALA A 42 -5.89 5.10 -3.06
CA ALA A 42 -5.21 4.36 -4.11
C ALA A 42 -3.85 5.01 -4.42
N LEU A 43 -2.87 4.19 -4.81
CA LEU A 43 -1.55 4.66 -5.26
C LEU A 43 -1.34 4.31 -6.72
N ARG A 44 -0.70 5.22 -7.47
CA ARG A 44 -0.34 5.03 -8.89
C ARG A 44 1.10 5.51 -9.11
N SER A 45 1.80 4.85 -10.03
CA SER A 45 3.12 5.32 -10.46
C SER A 45 3.05 6.77 -10.98
N GLY A 46 4.02 7.60 -10.57
CA GLY A 46 4.06 9.03 -10.90
C GLY A 46 3.26 9.93 -9.94
N THR A 47 2.51 9.38 -8.98
CA THR A 47 1.90 10.18 -7.91
C THR A 47 2.97 10.60 -6.91
N LYS A 48 3.06 11.92 -6.63
CA LYS A 48 3.89 12.44 -5.54
C LYS A 48 3.19 12.15 -4.22
N VAL A 49 3.88 11.41 -3.35
CA VAL A 49 3.43 11.04 -2.00
C VAL A 49 4.32 11.67 -0.94
#